data_AF-A0A432TSR7-F1
#
_entry.id   AF-A0A432TSR7-F1
#
_cell.length_a   1.000
_cell.length_b   1.000
_cell.length_c   1.000
_cell.angle_alpha   90.00
_cell.angle_beta   90.00
_cell.angle_gamma   90.00
#
_symmetry.space_group_name_H-M   'P 1'
#
loop_
_entity.id
_entity.type
_entity.pdbx_description
1 polymer ?
#
loop_
_entity_poly.entity_id
_entity_poly.type
_entity_poly.pdbx_seq_one_letter_code
_entity_poly.pdbx_strand_id
1 'polypeptide(L)'
;SEEAKSRLIILRNILSRHELFVAIFYTKKGANIAAINRSKYIIEKYPNTPSVPAALHLMAHNYDVISANTLAKDARRVLKKSYPLYTPHYSLED
;
A
#
# COMPACT_ATOMS: atom_id res chain seq x y z
N SER A 1 15.81 -24.68 -7.17
CA SER A 1 15.03 -25.50 -6.22
C SER A 1 13.72 -24.78 -5.89
N GLU A 2 12.61 -25.51 -5.79
CA GLU A 2 11.31 -24.97 -5.38
C GLU A 2 11.36 -24.29 -3.99
N GLU A 3 12.22 -24.78 -3.11
CA GLU A 3 12.45 -24.22 -1.78
C GLU A 3 13.06 -22.80 -1.82
N ALA A 4 13.87 -22.49 -2.82
CA ALA A 4 14.42 -21.15 -3.00
C ALA A 4 13.34 -20.16 -3.49
N LYS A 5 12.41 -20.63 -4.34
CA LYS A 5 11.29 -19.81 -4.83
C LYS A 5 10.32 -19.47 -3.69
N SER A 6 9.99 -20.43 -2.82
CA SER A 6 9.11 -20.19 -1.67
C SER A 6 9.72 -19.20 -0.68
N ARG A 7 11.03 -19.33 -0.37
CA ARG A 7 11.76 -18.36 0.45
C ARG A 7 11.74 -16.95 -0.14
N LEU A 8 11.90 -16.81 -1.46
CA LEU A 8 11.86 -15.51 -2.12
C LEU A 8 10.48 -14.84 -1.98
N ILE A 9 9.39 -15.59 -2.10
CA ILE A 9 8.02 -15.08 -1.89
C ILE A 9 7.85 -14.56 -0.46
N ILE A 10 8.31 -15.31 0.53
CA ILE A 10 8.26 -14.92 1.94
C ILE A 10 9.03 -13.62 2.17
N LEU A 11 10.26 -13.52 1.65
CA LEU A 11 11.07 -12.32 1.78
C LEU A 11 10.40 -11.09 1.14
N ARG A 12 9.83 -11.25 -0.06
CA ARG A 12 9.09 -10.18 -0.73
C ARG A 12 7.88 -9.72 0.09
N ASN A 13 7.16 -10.65 0.71
CA ASN A 13 6.03 -10.32 1.58
C ASN A 13 6.50 -9.53 2.82
N ILE A 14 7.63 -9.91 3.44
CA ILE A 14 8.21 -9.19 4.58
C ILE A 14 8.60 -7.76 4.18
N LEU A 15 9.33 -7.60 3.07
CA LEU A 15 9.77 -6.29 2.59
C LEU A 15 8.57 -5.39 2.23
N SER A 16 7.55 -5.93 1.58
CA SER A 16 6.33 -5.17 1.26
C SER A 16 5.60 -4.67 2.51
N ARG A 17 5.59 -5.48 3.57
CA ARG A 17 4.94 -5.16 4.85
C ARG A 17 5.71 -4.07 5.60
N HIS A 18 7.03 -4.12 5.56
CA HIS A 18 7.89 -3.07 6.10
C HIS A 18 7.60 -1.72 5.43
N GLU A 19 7.57 -1.67 4.10
CA GLU A 19 7.24 -0.44 3.37
C GLU A 19 5.83 0.07 3.71
N LEU A 20 4.85 -0.83 3.90
CA LEU A 20 3.51 -0.44 4.31
C LEU A 20 3.51 0.19 5.71
N PHE A 21 4.27 -0.37 6.66
CA PHE A 21 4.42 0.19 8.00
C PHE A 21 5.01 1.60 7.95
N VAL A 22 6.05 1.82 7.14
CA VAL A 22 6.64 3.15 6.94
C VAL A 22 5.64 4.12 6.29
N ALA A 23 4.83 3.67 5.34
CA ALA A 23 3.79 4.49 4.72
C ALA A 23 2.73 4.92 5.73
N ILE A 24 2.28 4.01 6.60
CA ILE A 24 1.32 4.31 7.68
C ILE A 24 1.91 5.33 8.65
N PHE A 25 3.17 5.13 9.07
CA PHE A 25 3.87 6.07 9.95
C PHE A 25 3.92 7.48 9.35
N TYR A 26 4.28 7.62 8.07
CA TYR A 26 4.27 8.92 7.41
C TYR A 26 2.88 9.54 7.29
N THR A 27 1.86 8.72 7.05
CA THR A 27 0.46 9.18 7.03
C THR A 27 0.06 9.77 8.38
N LYS A 28 0.35 9.05 9.48
CA LYS A 28 0.10 9.52 10.86
C LYS A 28 0.83 10.83 11.19
N LYS A 29 2.00 11.07 10.59
CA LYS A 29 2.77 12.31 10.75
C LYS A 29 2.38 13.42 9.78
N GLY A 30 1.35 13.23 8.95
CA GLY A 30 0.92 14.20 7.93
C GLY A 30 1.88 14.34 6.74
N ALA A 31 2.90 13.47 6.64
CA ALA A 31 3.85 13.44 5.53
C ALA A 31 3.26 12.68 4.32
N ASN A 32 2.14 13.19 3.80
CA ASN A 32 1.30 12.47 2.84
C ASN A 32 2.02 12.09 1.54
N ILE A 33 2.89 12.97 1.02
CA ILE A 33 3.68 12.70 -0.20
C ILE A 33 4.66 11.54 0.04
N ALA A 34 5.30 11.48 1.21
CA ALA A 34 6.20 10.39 1.56
C ALA A 34 5.43 9.06 1.68
N ALA A 35 4.25 9.07 2.31
CA ALA A 35 3.37 7.91 2.40
C ALA A 35 2.90 7.41 1.01
N ILE A 36 2.55 8.32 0.10
CA ILE A 36 2.20 8.00 -1.30
C ILE A 36 3.38 7.33 -2.00
N ASN A 37 4.59 7.89 -1.88
CA ASN A 37 5.78 7.34 -2.52
C ASN A 37 6.09 5.92 -2.01
N ARG A 38 5.93 5.66 -0.71
CA ARG A 38 6.08 4.32 -0.12
C ARG A 38 5.03 3.35 -0.64
N SER A 39 3.77 3.79 -0.71
CA SER A 39 2.68 2.99 -1.26
C SER A 39 2.91 2.65 -2.74
N LYS A 40 3.41 3.61 -3.53
CA LYS A 40 3.76 3.42 -4.94
C LYS A 40 4.89 2.41 -5.10
N TYR A 41 5.91 2.49 -4.26
CA TYR A 41 7.02 1.54 -4.25
C TYR A 41 6.54 0.10 -4.01
N ILE A 42 5.57 -0.11 -3.11
CA ILE A 42 4.98 -1.44 -2.86
C ILE A 42 4.31 -1.98 -4.13
N ILE A 43 3.50 -1.17 -4.80
CA ILE A 43 2.77 -1.57 -6.00
C ILE A 43 3.74 -1.93 -7.15
N GLU A 44 4.81 -1.13 -7.32
CA GLU A 44 5.76 -1.31 -8.43
C GLU A 44 6.79 -2.41 -8.18
N LYS A 45 7.33 -2.52 -6.95
CA LYS A 45 8.43 -3.44 -6.65
C LYS A 45 7.97 -4.76 -6.02
N TYR A 46 6.83 -4.74 -5.35
CA TYR A 46 6.24 -5.90 -4.68
C TYR A 46 4.82 -6.22 -5.18
N PRO A 47 4.62 -6.37 -6.52
CA PRO A 47 3.33 -6.81 -7.03
C PRO A 47 2.98 -8.20 -6.48
N ASN A 48 1.68 -8.48 -6.38
CA ASN A 48 1.09 -9.73 -5.86
C ASN A 48 1.37 -10.02 -4.39
N THR A 49 1.91 -9.07 -3.63
CA THR A 49 2.03 -9.23 -2.17
C THR A 49 0.71 -8.85 -1.48
N PRO A 50 0.41 -9.43 -0.30
CA PRO A 50 -0.79 -9.07 0.47
C PRO A 50 -0.87 -7.60 0.89
N SER A 51 0.25 -6.88 0.83
CA SER A 51 0.35 -5.46 1.19
C SER A 51 -0.19 -4.51 0.10
N VAL A 52 -0.32 -4.97 -1.15
CA VAL A 52 -0.78 -4.16 -2.29
C VAL A 52 -2.15 -3.50 -2.07
N PRO A 53 -3.22 -4.21 -1.66
CA PRO A 53 -4.52 -3.56 -1.45
C PRO A 53 -4.48 -2.50 -0.34
N ALA A 54 -3.72 -2.74 0.73
CA ALA A 54 -3.52 -1.76 1.78
C ALA A 54 -2.74 -0.53 1.30
N ALA A 55 -1.71 -0.74 0.47
CA ALA A 55 -0.97 0.35 -0.17
C ALA A 55 -1.88 1.21 -1.08
N LEU A 56 -2.73 0.58 -1.90
CA LEU A 56 -3.70 1.29 -2.75
C LEU A 56 -4.71 2.09 -1.92
N HIS A 57 -5.23 1.50 -0.84
CA HIS A 57 -6.16 2.17 0.06
C HIS A 57 -5.51 3.38 0.76
N LEU A 58 -4.31 3.19 1.33
CA LEU A 58 -3.57 4.25 2.00
C LEU A 58 -3.16 5.36 1.02
N MET A 59 -2.74 5.00 -0.18
CA MET A 59 -2.42 5.96 -1.25
C MET A 59 -3.63 6.81 -1.63
N ALA A 60 -4.81 6.20 -1.78
CA ALA A 60 -6.04 6.93 -2.07
C ALA A 60 -6.43 7.91 -0.96
N HIS A 61 -6.25 7.51 0.30
CA HIS A 61 -6.46 8.39 1.45
C HIS A 61 -5.51 9.60 1.42
N ASN A 62 -4.21 9.36 1.28
CA ASN A 62 -3.22 10.44 1.24
C ASN A 62 -3.41 11.37 0.03
N TYR A 63 -3.89 10.86 -1.12
CA TYR A 63 -4.26 11.69 -2.26
C TYR A 63 -5.45 12.61 -1.96
N ASP A 64 -6.47 12.15 -1.21
CA ASP A 64 -7.56 13.03 -0.78
C ASP A 64 -7.02 14.16 0.11
N VAL A 65 -6.14 13.85 1.06
CA VAL A 65 -5.59 14.84 1.99
C VAL A 65 -4.84 15.97 1.27
N ILE A 66 -4.14 15.65 0.17
CA ILE A 66 -3.45 16.66 -0.65
C ILE A 66 -4.30 17.20 -1.81
N SER A 67 -5.63 16.96 -1.81
CA SER A 67 -6.57 17.41 -2.84
C SER A 67 -6.31 16.87 -4.26
N ALA A 68 -5.59 15.76 -4.38
CA ALA A 68 -5.32 15.07 -5.65
C ALA A 68 -6.47 14.10 -6.02
N ASN A 69 -7.68 14.65 -6.14
CA ASN A 69 -8.94 13.89 -6.22
C ASN A 69 -9.00 12.87 -7.38
N THR A 70 -8.43 13.20 -8.55
CA THR A 70 -8.40 12.28 -9.70
C THR A 70 -7.57 11.05 -9.40
N LEU A 71 -6.38 11.23 -8.83
CA LEU A 71 -5.49 10.13 -8.45
C LEU A 71 -6.10 9.28 -7.33
N ALA A 72 -6.77 9.91 -6.37
CA ALA A 72 -7.48 9.20 -5.31
C ALA A 72 -8.61 8.30 -5.88
N LYS A 73 -9.41 8.83 -6.81
CA LYS A 73 -10.46 8.06 -7.50
C LYS A 73 -9.88 6.90 -8.29
N ASP A 74 -8.78 7.10 -9.00
CA ASP A 74 -8.12 6.04 -9.75
C ASP A 74 -7.56 4.93 -8.85
N ALA A 75 -6.89 5.30 -7.75
CA ALA A 75 -6.39 4.33 -6.77
C ALA A 75 -7.54 3.50 -6.18
N ARG A 76 -8.66 4.12 -5.81
CA ARG A 76 -9.88 3.42 -5.34
C ARG A 76 -10.49 2.53 -6.41
N ARG A 77 -10.53 2.99 -7.66
CA ARG A 77 -11.07 2.22 -8.81
C ARG A 77 -10.26 0.94 -9.02
N VAL A 78 -8.92 1.04 -8.98
CA VAL A 78 -8.03 -0.13 -9.07
C VAL A 78 -8.23 -1.04 -7.88
N LEU A 79 -8.28 -0.51 -6.66
CA LEU A 79 -8.53 -1.29 -5.44
C LEU A 79 -9.84 -2.08 -5.54
N LYS A 80 -10.95 -1.42 -5.88
CA LYS A 80 -12.27 -2.07 -5.98
C LYS A 80 -12.33 -3.11 -7.09
N LYS A 81 -11.65 -2.88 -8.22
CA LYS A 81 -11.63 -3.82 -9.35
C LYS A 81 -10.79 -5.06 -9.04
N SER A 82 -9.63 -4.88 -8.43
CA SER A 82 -8.67 -5.97 -8.17
C SER A 82 -8.91 -6.69 -6.84
N TYR A 83 -9.47 -5.99 -5.85
CA TYR A 83 -9.66 -6.48 -4.47
C TYR A 83 -11.03 -6.06 -3.91
N PRO A 84 -12.15 -6.54 -4.49
CA PRO A 84 -13.51 -6.09 -4.14
C PRO A 84 -13.93 -6.39 -2.69
N LEU A 85 -13.30 -7.38 -2.05
CA LEU A 85 -13.58 -7.80 -0.67
C LEU A 85 -12.59 -7.21 0.34
N TYR A 86 -11.69 -6.31 -0.09
CA TYR A 86 -10.69 -5.75 0.81
C TYR A 86 -11.31 -4.82 1.84
N THR A 87 -10.94 -5.04 3.10
CA THR A 87 -11.25 -4.16 4.23
C THR A 87 -9.95 -3.71 4.88
N PRO A 88 -9.77 -2.41 5.20
CA PRO A 88 -8.61 -1.94 5.93
C PRO A 88 -8.49 -2.61 7.31
N HIS A 89 -7.29 -3.08 7.64
CA HIS A 89 -6.97 -3.71 8.93
C HIS A 89 -5.98 -2.90 9.78
N TYR A 90 -5.54 -1.74 9.30
CA TYR A 90 -4.62 -0.86 10.01
C TYR A 90 -5.37 0.36 10.54
N SER A 91 -4.91 0.92 11.65
CA SER A 91 -5.42 2.16 12.23
C SER A 91 -4.52 3.35 11.86
N LEU A 92 -5.14 4.50 11.59
CA LEU A 92 -4.47 5.79 11.47
C LEU A 92 -4.55 6.61 12.77
N GLU A 93 -5.29 6.11 13.75
CA GLU A 93 -5.33 6.64 15.12
C GLU A 93 -4.20 6.03 15.94
N ASP A 94 -3.73 6.75 16.97
CA ASP A 94 -2.69 6.30 17.89
C ASP A 94 -3.26 5.45 19.04
#